data_AF-A0A8T8I1W5-F1
#
_entry.id   AF-A0A8T8I1W5-F1
#
_cell.length_a   1.000
_cell.length_b   1.000
_cell.length_c   1.000
_cell.angle_alpha   90.00
_cell.angle_beta   90.00
_cell.angle_gamma   90.00
#
_symmetry.space_group_name_H-M   'P 1'
#
loop_
_entity.id
_entity.type
_entity.pdbx_description
1 polymer ?
#
loop_
_entity_poly.entity_id
_entity_poly.type
_entity_poly.pdbx_seq_one_letter_code
_entity_poly.pdbx_strand_id
1 'polypeptide(L)'
;MTTRQRLSRRGLLAGVGATAVTIGLGASPSPARATPTPTRDERYRAVVLGSGFGGGVAALRLARAGVRTLVLERGRWWNSVPNDNTFPRFFHPDRRVSWLEPTPVLPASPPALFKPYTGLVERIRGLGMSVLCGAGVGGGSLHYEGISLQPSEELFTKVMPSSVDYDEMAAVYYPRAASMLNFSPIPDDILNHVRYTPSRRFLADSALA
;
A
#
# COMPACT_ATOMS: atom_id res chain seq x y z
N MET A 1 32.30 47.45 -37.31
CA MET A 1 32.26 46.35 -36.33
C MET A 1 30.89 46.30 -35.67
N THR A 2 30.08 45.33 -36.11
CA THR A 2 28.93 44.68 -35.45
C THR A 2 28.08 45.45 -34.42
N THR A 3 26.89 45.90 -34.85
CA THR A 3 25.76 46.24 -33.96
C THR A 3 24.70 45.14 -34.05
N ARG A 4 24.41 44.46 -32.94
CA ARG A 4 23.37 43.43 -32.80
C ARG A 4 21.98 44.03 -33.07
N GLN A 5 21.24 43.52 -34.05
CA GLN A 5 19.80 43.77 -34.15
C GLN A 5 19.02 42.73 -33.35
N ARG A 6 18.23 43.22 -32.39
CA ARG A 6 17.31 42.43 -31.55
C ARG A 6 16.08 42.03 -32.36
N LEU A 7 15.81 40.73 -32.46
CA LEU A 7 14.55 40.21 -32.97
C LEU A 7 13.42 40.58 -31.99
N SER A 8 12.46 41.38 -32.47
CA SER A 8 11.24 41.76 -31.74
C SER A 8 10.14 40.73 -31.99
N ARG A 9 9.38 40.41 -30.93
CA ARG A 9 8.29 39.40 -30.87
C ARG A 9 7.13 39.63 -31.84
N ARG A 10 7.16 40.66 -32.68
CA ARG A 10 6.11 40.99 -33.66
C ARG A 10 6.32 40.38 -35.05
N GLY A 11 7.44 39.71 -35.32
CA GLY A 11 7.74 39.10 -36.62
C GLY A 11 7.21 37.68 -36.84
N LEU A 12 6.60 37.04 -35.83
CA LEU A 12 6.27 35.60 -35.88
C LEU A 12 4.78 35.29 -36.09
N LEU A 13 3.97 36.28 -36.48
CA LEU A 13 2.53 36.11 -36.74
C LEU A 13 2.13 36.38 -38.20
N ALA A 14 3.10 36.56 -39.11
CA ALA A 14 2.83 36.72 -40.53
C ALA A 14 3.24 35.45 -41.28
N GLY A 15 2.43 34.40 -41.20
CA GLY A 15 2.61 33.21 -42.04
C GLY A 15 1.77 32.03 -41.59
N VAL A 16 1.01 31.47 -42.53
CA VAL A 16 0.06 30.34 -42.43
C VAL A 16 -1.31 30.82 -41.93
N GLY A 17 -2.32 31.01 -42.79
CA GLY A 17 -2.76 30.09 -43.84
C GLY A 17 -4.11 29.52 -43.39
N ALA A 18 -5.19 29.90 -44.07
CA ALA A 18 -6.55 29.56 -43.70
C ALA A 18 -6.80 28.05 -43.79
N THR A 19 -6.74 27.34 -42.66
CA THR A 19 -7.47 26.09 -42.44
C THR A 19 -8.60 26.37 -41.47
N ALA A 20 -9.82 26.46 -41.99
CA ALA A 20 -11.03 26.46 -41.19
C ALA A 20 -11.18 25.07 -40.54
N VAL A 21 -10.55 24.89 -39.38
CA VAL A 21 -10.92 23.82 -38.47
C VAL A 21 -12.22 24.27 -37.82
N THR A 22 -13.33 23.67 -38.23
CA THR A 22 -14.57 23.72 -37.47
C THR A 22 -14.30 23.07 -36.11
N ILE A 23 -13.92 23.89 -35.13
CA ILE A 23 -13.95 23.48 -33.73
C ILE A 23 -15.42 23.24 -33.45
N GLY A 24 -15.85 21.98 -33.54
CA GLY A 24 -17.13 21.57 -33.01
C GLY A 24 -17.18 22.11 -31.58
N LEU A 25 -18.17 22.95 -31.31
CA LEU A 25 -18.52 23.40 -29.96
C LEU A 25 -18.85 22.12 -29.18
N GLY A 26 -17.80 21.50 -28.63
CA GLY A 26 -17.91 20.31 -27.81
C GLY A 26 -18.84 20.67 -26.67
N ALA A 27 -19.95 19.92 -26.60
CA ALA A 27 -20.93 20.06 -25.54
C ALA A 27 -20.19 20.22 -24.21
N SER A 28 -20.47 21.32 -23.50
CA SER A 28 -20.00 21.50 -22.13
C SER A 28 -20.29 20.21 -21.36
N PRO A 29 -19.33 19.60 -20.66
CA PRO A 29 -19.58 18.40 -19.89
C PRO A 29 -20.70 18.73 -18.91
N SER A 30 -21.88 18.16 -19.15
CA SER A 30 -23.02 18.33 -18.26
C SER A 30 -22.56 17.81 -16.90
N PRO A 31 -22.69 18.59 -15.80
CA PRO A 31 -22.27 18.12 -14.50
C PRO A 31 -23.02 16.82 -14.22
N ALA A 32 -22.27 15.73 -14.04
CA ALA A 32 -22.84 14.45 -13.68
C ALA A 32 -23.58 14.64 -12.36
N ARG A 33 -24.91 14.69 -12.43
CA ARG A 33 -25.75 14.82 -11.25
C ARG A 33 -25.67 13.48 -10.54
N ALA A 34 -24.85 13.42 -9.49
CA ALA A 34 -24.75 12.23 -8.66
C ALA A 34 -26.15 11.86 -8.19
N THR A 35 -26.66 10.73 -8.64
CA THR A 35 -27.90 10.16 -8.12
C THR A 35 -27.65 9.85 -6.65
N PRO A 36 -28.53 10.22 -5.71
CA PRO A 36 -28.36 9.86 -4.31
C PRO A 36 -28.18 8.34 -4.21
N THR A 37 -27.02 7.90 -3.73
CA THR A 37 -26.78 6.48 -3.48
C THR A 37 -27.76 6.02 -2.41
N PRO A 38 -28.55 4.94 -2.64
CA PRO A 38 -29.43 4.41 -1.61
C PRO A 38 -28.64 4.14 -0.33
N THR A 39 -29.05 4.78 0.77
CA THR A 39 -28.44 4.54 2.07
C THR A 39 -29.10 3.34 2.74
N ARG A 40 -28.30 2.58 3.48
CA ARG A 40 -28.78 1.52 4.39
C ARG A 40 -28.42 1.93 5.80
N ASP A 41 -29.35 1.76 6.73
CA ASP A 41 -29.10 1.89 8.16
C ASP A 41 -28.98 0.49 8.75
N GLU A 42 -27.82 0.18 9.32
CA GLU A 42 -27.54 -1.09 9.98
C GLU A 42 -26.89 -0.83 11.34
N ARG A 43 -27.34 -1.57 12.37
CA ARG A 43 -26.81 -1.44 13.73
C ARG A 43 -25.92 -2.62 14.09
N TYR A 44 -24.70 -2.32 14.52
CA TYR A 44 -23.72 -3.29 14.99
C TYR A 44 -23.24 -2.90 16.39
N ARG A 45 -22.92 -3.90 17.22
CA ARG A 45 -22.37 -3.67 18.56
C ARG A 45 -20.94 -3.14 18.52
N ALA A 46 -20.18 -3.57 17.51
CA ALA A 46 -18.84 -3.07 17.24
C ALA A 46 -18.63 -2.90 15.74
N VAL A 47 -17.88 -1.88 15.36
CA VAL A 47 -17.43 -1.64 13.99
C VAL A 47 -15.91 -1.49 14.01
N VAL A 48 -15.22 -2.28 13.21
CA VAL A 48 -13.77 -2.21 13.01
C VAL A 48 -13.51 -1.62 11.63
N LEU A 49 -12.80 -0.50 11.58
CA LEU A 49 -12.42 0.16 10.34
C LEU A 49 -11.03 -0.30 9.92
N GLY A 50 -10.95 -0.94 8.74
CA GLY A 50 -9.75 -1.55 8.19
C GLY A 50 -9.52 -2.98 8.68
N SER A 51 -8.92 -3.77 7.81
CA SER A 51 -8.72 -5.22 8.03
C SER A 51 -7.24 -5.63 8.08
N GLY A 52 -6.34 -4.68 8.38
CA GLY A 52 -4.92 -4.96 8.63
C GLY A 52 -4.68 -5.73 9.95
N PHE A 53 -3.42 -5.85 10.39
CA PHE A 53 -3.07 -6.58 11.62
C PHE A 53 -3.93 -6.18 12.84
N GLY A 54 -4.01 -4.88 13.15
CA GLY A 54 -4.81 -4.39 14.27
C GLY A 54 -6.31 -4.70 14.11
N GLY A 55 -6.87 -4.45 12.92
CA GLY A 55 -8.28 -4.71 12.62
C GLY A 55 -8.64 -6.20 12.69
N GLY A 56 -7.80 -7.06 12.11
CA GLY A 56 -7.96 -8.52 12.16
C GLY A 56 -7.89 -9.07 13.59
N VAL A 57 -6.92 -8.60 14.39
CA VAL A 57 -6.82 -8.99 15.81
C VAL A 57 -8.04 -8.51 16.59
N ALA A 58 -8.43 -7.25 16.46
CA ALA A 58 -9.60 -6.69 17.15
C ALA A 58 -10.88 -7.45 16.80
N ALA A 59 -11.15 -7.65 15.50
CA ALA A 59 -12.31 -8.38 15.01
C ALA A 59 -12.35 -9.82 15.55
N LEU A 60 -11.22 -10.54 15.52
CA LEU A 60 -11.15 -11.90 16.07
C LEU A 60 -11.47 -11.94 17.57
N ARG A 61 -10.87 -11.04 18.36
CA ARG A 61 -11.05 -11.04 19.83
C ARG A 61 -12.48 -10.66 20.21
N LEU A 62 -13.07 -9.68 19.54
CA LEU A 62 -14.48 -9.32 19.70
C LEU A 62 -15.40 -10.47 19.32
N ALA A 63 -15.16 -11.13 18.18
CA ALA A 63 -15.96 -12.27 17.75
C ALA A 63 -15.88 -13.45 18.72
N ARG A 64 -14.67 -13.77 19.23
CA ARG A 64 -14.47 -14.80 20.27
C ARG A 64 -15.18 -14.47 21.59
N ALA A 65 -15.37 -13.19 21.89
CA ALA A 65 -16.15 -12.72 23.03
C ALA A 65 -17.67 -12.67 22.76
N GLY A 66 -18.14 -13.18 21.61
CA GLY A 66 -19.55 -13.18 21.23
C GLY A 66 -20.09 -11.82 20.76
N VAL A 67 -19.22 -10.86 20.45
CA VAL A 67 -19.61 -9.52 19.99
C VAL A 67 -19.78 -9.52 18.47
N ARG A 68 -21.02 -9.32 18.02
CA ARG A 68 -21.32 -9.10 16.59
C ARG A 68 -20.60 -7.85 16.09
N THR A 69 -19.63 -8.06 15.21
CA THR A 69 -18.69 -7.04 14.75
C THR A 69 -18.77 -6.90 13.23
N LEU A 70 -18.93 -5.68 12.73
CA LEU A 70 -18.79 -5.34 11.32
C LEU A 70 -17.35 -4.91 11.05
N VAL A 71 -16.72 -5.47 10.01
CA VAL A 71 -15.41 -5.01 9.51
C VAL A 71 -15.63 -4.28 8.20
N LEU A 72 -15.17 -3.03 8.11
CA LEU A 72 -15.23 -2.23 6.89
C LEU A 72 -13.83 -2.08 6.31
N GLU A 73 -13.60 -2.65 5.13
CA GLU A 73 -12.36 -2.50 4.38
C GLU A 73 -12.62 -1.64 3.14
N ARG A 74 -11.77 -0.63 2.92
CA ARG A 74 -11.89 0.25 1.75
C ARG A 74 -11.56 -0.50 0.46
N GLY A 75 -10.60 -1.43 0.55
CA GLY A 75 -10.06 -2.16 -0.57
C GLY A 75 -10.82 -3.41 -0.96
N ARG A 76 -10.27 -4.13 -1.93
CA ARG A 76 -10.87 -5.38 -2.44
C ARG A 76 -10.49 -6.57 -1.56
N TRP A 77 -11.33 -7.60 -1.60
CA TRP A 77 -10.89 -8.93 -1.19
C TRP A 77 -10.10 -9.59 -2.31
N TRP A 78 -8.81 -9.80 -2.09
CA TRP A 78 -7.90 -10.49 -3.02
C TRP A 78 -7.91 -12.00 -2.74
N ASN A 79 -8.98 -12.67 -3.20
CA ASN A 79 -9.10 -14.12 -3.05
C ASN A 79 -8.04 -14.82 -3.91
N SER A 80 -7.10 -15.49 -3.26
CA SER A 80 -6.06 -16.26 -3.95
C SER A 80 -6.17 -17.74 -3.65
N VAL A 81 -5.88 -18.56 -4.65
CA VAL A 81 -5.66 -20.01 -4.53
C VAL A 81 -4.23 -20.34 -4.99
N PRO A 82 -3.67 -21.49 -4.56
CA PRO A 82 -2.32 -21.87 -4.98
C PRO A 82 -2.13 -21.80 -6.50
N ASN A 83 -1.02 -21.20 -6.93
CA ASN A 83 -0.61 -21.02 -8.33
C ASN A 83 -1.53 -20.13 -9.20
N ASP A 84 -2.35 -19.27 -8.60
CA ASP A 84 -3.11 -18.29 -9.37
C ASP A 84 -2.29 -17.04 -9.75
N ASN A 85 -2.94 -16.16 -10.52
CA ASN A 85 -2.42 -14.84 -10.87
C ASN A 85 -3.33 -13.78 -10.24
N THR A 86 -3.63 -13.87 -8.95
CA THR A 86 -4.47 -12.87 -8.27
C THR A 86 -3.71 -11.57 -8.04
N PHE A 87 -2.46 -11.67 -7.56
CA PHE A 87 -1.63 -10.53 -7.20
C PHE A 87 -0.78 -9.97 -8.37
N PRO A 88 -0.44 -8.67 -8.36
CA PRO A 88 0.48 -8.09 -9.33
C PRO A 88 1.90 -8.66 -9.15
N ARG A 89 2.68 -8.68 -10.24
CA ARG A 89 4.08 -9.10 -10.23
C ARG A 89 5.00 -7.88 -10.27
N PHE A 90 6.06 -7.88 -9.46
CA PHE A 90 6.96 -6.72 -9.32
C PHE A 90 7.58 -6.28 -10.65
N PHE A 91 8.17 -7.21 -11.41
CA PHE A 91 8.83 -6.91 -12.70
C PHE A 91 7.86 -6.84 -13.90
N HIS A 92 6.58 -7.14 -13.68
CA HIS A 92 5.53 -7.04 -14.70
C HIS A 92 4.31 -6.36 -14.09
N PRO A 93 4.44 -5.07 -13.70
CA PRO A 93 3.37 -4.37 -13.01
C PRO A 93 2.19 -4.16 -13.96
N ASP A 94 0.99 -4.31 -13.43
CA ASP A 94 -0.24 -3.90 -14.08
C ASP A 94 -1.08 -3.07 -13.11
N ARG A 95 -2.29 -2.68 -13.52
CA ARG A 95 -3.19 -1.83 -12.71
C ARG A 95 -3.46 -2.34 -11.30
N ARG A 96 -3.28 -3.64 -11.04
CA ARG A 96 -3.51 -4.26 -9.73
C ARG A 96 -2.48 -3.81 -8.69
N VAL A 97 -1.33 -3.25 -9.08
CA VAL A 97 -0.33 -2.77 -8.11
C VAL A 97 -0.75 -1.49 -7.43
N SER A 98 -1.49 -0.61 -8.12
CA SER A 98 -1.72 0.76 -7.65
C SER A 98 -3.18 1.04 -7.31
N TRP A 99 -3.41 1.60 -6.13
CA TRP A 99 -4.70 2.13 -5.70
C TRP A 99 -4.96 3.50 -6.33
N LEU A 100 -5.92 3.55 -7.26
CA LEU A 100 -6.45 4.74 -7.92
C LEU A 100 -5.42 5.63 -8.63
N GLU A 101 -4.21 5.12 -8.89
CA GLU A 101 -3.16 5.79 -9.65
C GLU A 101 -3.03 5.17 -11.04
N PRO A 102 -2.59 5.92 -12.06
CA PRO A 102 -2.41 5.41 -13.42
C PRO A 102 -1.02 4.79 -13.67
N THR A 103 -0.11 4.83 -12.69
CA THR A 103 1.26 4.34 -12.80
C THR A 103 1.64 3.47 -11.60
N PRO A 104 2.67 2.60 -11.70
CA PRO A 104 3.15 1.80 -10.58
C PRO A 104 3.57 2.66 -9.38
N VAL A 105 3.09 2.30 -8.19
CA VAL A 105 3.40 3.01 -6.94
C VAL A 105 4.65 2.49 -6.22
N LEU A 106 5.07 1.25 -6.50
CA LEU A 106 6.21 0.62 -5.86
C LEU A 106 7.54 1.20 -6.37
N PRO A 107 8.51 1.48 -5.48
CA PRO A 107 9.84 1.90 -5.87
C PRO A 107 10.51 0.88 -6.82
N ALA A 108 11.30 1.38 -7.77
CA ALA A 108 12.04 0.58 -8.75
C ALA A 108 11.20 -0.35 -9.66
N SER A 109 9.86 -0.26 -9.63
CA SER A 109 9.02 -0.94 -10.59
C SER A 109 9.22 -0.37 -12.00
N PRO A 110 9.23 -1.21 -13.06
CA PRO A 110 9.29 -0.74 -14.44
C PRO A 110 8.17 0.27 -14.75
N PRO A 111 8.42 1.31 -15.56
CA PRO A 111 7.38 2.24 -15.97
C PRO A 111 6.24 1.51 -16.68
N ALA A 112 5.00 1.81 -16.29
CA ALA A 112 3.79 1.32 -16.93
C ALA A 112 2.70 2.39 -16.82
N LEU A 113 1.77 2.39 -17.77
CA LEU A 113 0.59 3.25 -17.75
C LEU A 113 -0.65 2.39 -17.86
N PHE A 114 -1.61 2.61 -16.96
CA PHE A 114 -2.87 1.89 -16.93
C PHE A 114 -4.01 2.79 -16.47
N LYS A 115 -5.26 2.34 -16.71
CA LYS A 115 -6.44 3.01 -16.15
C LYS A 115 -6.43 2.87 -14.62
N PRO A 116 -6.78 3.93 -13.85
CA PRO A 116 -6.94 3.84 -12.41
C PRO A 116 -7.81 2.65 -11.99
N TYR A 117 -7.40 1.98 -10.92
CA TYR A 117 -8.01 0.74 -10.45
C TYR A 117 -7.92 0.67 -8.92
N THR A 118 -8.80 -0.08 -8.26
CA THR A 118 -8.71 -0.36 -6.82
C THR A 118 -7.66 -1.44 -6.54
N GLY A 119 -6.39 -1.10 -6.80
CA GLY A 119 -5.22 -1.98 -6.69
C GLY A 119 -4.74 -2.23 -5.27
N LEU A 120 -3.64 -2.95 -5.12
CA LEU A 120 -3.18 -3.51 -3.85
C LEU A 120 -2.56 -2.47 -2.91
N VAL A 121 -1.80 -1.53 -3.48
CA VAL A 121 -0.97 -0.58 -2.72
C VAL A 121 -1.33 0.85 -3.07
N GLU A 122 -1.56 1.67 -2.06
CA GLU A 122 -1.71 3.11 -2.17
C GLU A 122 -0.41 3.82 -1.81
N ARG A 123 -0.05 4.83 -2.60
CA ARG A 123 1.02 5.77 -2.23
C ARG A 123 0.41 7.06 -1.70
N ILE A 124 0.49 7.23 -0.39
CA ILE A 124 0.13 8.48 0.29
C ILE A 124 1.35 9.41 0.20
N ARG A 125 1.20 10.51 -0.55
CA ARG A 125 2.26 11.50 -0.72
C ARG A 125 2.21 12.50 0.44
N GLY A 126 3.31 12.62 1.17
CA GLY A 126 3.54 13.66 2.18
C GLY A 126 4.63 14.63 1.75
N LEU A 127 4.99 15.55 2.64
CA LEU A 127 6.08 16.49 2.45
C LEU A 127 7.42 15.78 2.70
N GLY A 128 8.20 15.53 1.65
CA GLY A 128 9.52 14.88 1.74
C GLY A 128 9.50 13.37 2.00
N MET A 129 8.31 12.77 2.17
CA MET A 129 8.14 11.34 2.39
C MET A 129 6.88 10.83 1.70
N SER A 130 6.95 9.63 1.13
CA SER A 130 5.78 8.89 0.65
C SER A 130 5.59 7.64 1.50
N VAL A 131 4.35 7.35 1.87
CA VAL A 131 3.98 6.16 2.65
C VAL A 131 3.23 5.20 1.74
N LEU A 132 3.63 3.92 1.76
CA LEU A 132 2.97 2.86 1.03
C LEU A 132 2.03 2.09 1.96
N CYS A 133 0.75 2.07 1.64
CA CYS A 133 -0.29 1.46 2.44
C CYS A 133 -1.01 0.37 1.67
N GLY A 134 -1.38 -0.73 2.33
CA GLY A 134 -2.23 -1.75 1.72
C GLY A 134 -3.67 -1.25 1.55
N ALA A 135 -4.33 -1.67 0.48
CA ALA A 135 -5.72 -1.34 0.16
C ALA A 135 -6.49 -2.61 -0.23
N GLY A 136 -6.81 -3.44 0.76
CA GLY A 136 -7.50 -4.71 0.56
C GLY A 136 -7.76 -5.44 1.85
N VAL A 137 -8.56 -6.51 1.79
CA VAL A 137 -8.83 -7.37 2.94
C VAL A 137 -7.53 -8.02 3.42
N GLY A 138 -7.05 -7.61 4.60
CA GLY A 138 -5.71 -7.95 5.13
C GLY A 138 -4.78 -6.73 5.26
N GLY A 139 -5.10 -5.60 4.64
CA GLY A 139 -4.34 -4.36 4.70
C GLY A 139 -2.88 -4.54 4.28
N GLY A 140 -1.95 -4.05 5.11
CA GLY A 140 -0.51 -4.17 4.85
C GLY A 140 0.01 -5.61 4.80
N SER A 141 -0.71 -6.58 5.39
CA SER A 141 -0.30 -8.00 5.33
C SER A 141 -0.37 -8.60 3.92
N LEU A 142 -0.96 -7.91 2.94
CA LEU A 142 -0.97 -8.39 1.56
C LEU A 142 0.33 -8.07 0.78
N HIS A 143 1.15 -7.14 1.28
CA HIS A 143 2.40 -6.73 0.62
C HIS A 143 3.59 -6.63 1.59
N TYR A 144 3.40 -6.94 2.88
CA TYR A 144 4.50 -7.07 3.82
C TYR A 144 5.43 -8.21 3.41
N GLU A 145 6.71 -8.05 3.68
CA GLU A 145 7.77 -8.99 3.27
C GLU A 145 7.90 -10.22 4.21
N GLY A 146 6.89 -10.52 5.02
CA GLY A 146 6.93 -11.67 5.93
C GLY A 146 7.77 -11.48 7.21
N ILE A 147 8.53 -10.39 7.33
CA ILE A 147 9.49 -10.20 8.44
C ILE A 147 8.75 -9.84 9.73
N SER A 148 8.95 -10.65 10.77
CA SER A 148 8.38 -10.46 12.11
C SER A 148 9.49 -10.57 13.14
N LEU A 149 9.71 -9.51 13.92
CA LEU A 149 10.73 -9.45 14.96
C LEU A 149 10.12 -8.97 16.27
N GLN A 150 10.53 -9.59 17.36
CA GLN A 150 10.25 -9.10 18.70
C GLN A 150 11.29 -8.02 19.05
N PRO A 151 10.87 -6.82 19.52
CA PRO A 151 11.82 -5.81 19.98
C PRO A 151 12.53 -6.27 21.27
N SER A 152 13.77 -5.83 21.46
CA SER A 152 14.46 -5.96 22.75
C SER A 152 13.73 -5.13 23.82
N GLU A 153 13.87 -5.53 25.08
CA GLU A 153 13.32 -4.80 26.22
C GLU A 153 13.80 -3.34 26.24
N GLU A 154 15.10 -3.12 26.03
CA GLU A 154 15.69 -1.79 26.01
C GLU A 154 15.01 -0.87 24.99
N LEU A 155 14.86 -1.34 23.74
CA LEU A 155 14.22 -0.56 22.69
C LEU A 155 12.72 -0.37 22.95
N PHE A 156 12.05 -1.39 23.48
CA PHE A 156 10.64 -1.32 23.81
C PHE A 156 10.38 -0.26 24.90
N THR A 157 11.10 -0.34 26.01
CA THR A 157 10.95 0.57 27.17
C THR A 157 11.30 2.01 26.82
N LYS A 158 12.17 2.23 25.82
CA LYS A 158 12.52 3.56 25.33
C LYS A 158 11.37 4.28 24.60
N VAL A 159 10.47 3.53 23.94
CA VAL A 159 9.45 4.11 23.05
C VAL A 159 8.02 3.88 23.51
N MET A 160 7.77 2.83 24.27
CA MET A 160 6.45 2.49 24.77
C MET A 160 6.16 3.22 26.09
N PRO A 161 4.89 3.59 26.34
CA PRO A 161 4.49 4.11 27.65
C PRO A 161 4.77 3.08 28.75
N SER A 162 5.18 3.56 29.93
CA SER A 162 5.45 2.70 31.10
C SER A 162 4.24 1.92 31.61
N SER A 163 3.04 2.24 31.14
CA SER A 163 1.81 1.48 31.43
C SER A 163 1.71 0.17 30.66
N VAL A 164 2.60 -0.10 29.70
CA VAL A 164 2.66 -1.36 28.96
C VAL A 164 3.87 -2.15 29.45
N ASP A 165 3.62 -3.26 30.11
CA ASP A 165 4.64 -4.12 30.70
C ASP A 165 5.34 -4.97 29.62
N TYR A 166 6.67 -4.87 29.52
CA TYR A 166 7.43 -5.68 28.58
C TYR A 166 7.38 -7.17 28.92
N ASP A 167 7.42 -7.53 30.21
CA ASP A 167 7.43 -8.93 30.63
C ASP A 167 6.11 -9.61 30.27
N GLU A 168 4.98 -8.91 30.43
CA GLU A 168 3.68 -9.40 29.95
C GLU A 168 3.65 -9.56 28.43
N MET A 169 4.20 -8.59 27.69
CA MET A 169 4.31 -8.66 26.23
C MET A 169 5.16 -9.86 25.79
N ALA A 170 6.32 -10.07 26.41
CA ALA A 170 7.25 -11.15 26.12
C ALA A 170 6.71 -12.54 26.51
N ALA A 171 6.05 -12.66 27.66
CA ALA A 171 5.53 -13.93 28.14
C ALA A 171 4.20 -14.33 27.49
N VAL A 172 3.36 -13.37 27.11
CA VAL A 172 1.96 -13.64 26.71
C VAL A 172 1.67 -13.20 25.29
N TYR A 173 1.91 -11.94 24.93
CA TYR A 173 1.37 -11.37 23.70
C TYR A 173 2.22 -11.65 22.45
N TYR A 174 3.55 -11.55 22.53
CA TYR A 174 4.43 -11.90 21.41
C TYR A 174 4.36 -13.39 21.06
N PRO A 175 4.42 -14.35 22.01
CA PRO A 175 4.25 -15.78 21.70
C PRO A 175 2.89 -16.09 21.09
N ARG A 176 1.83 -15.42 21.56
CA ARG A 176 0.46 -15.57 21.01
C ARG A 176 0.37 -15.05 19.58
N ALA A 177 0.98 -13.90 19.29
CA ALA A 177 1.04 -13.36 17.93
C ALA A 177 1.83 -14.32 17.01
N ALA A 178 2.97 -14.83 17.49
CA ALA A 178 3.80 -15.78 16.76
C ALA A 178 3.06 -17.06 16.38
N SER A 179 2.41 -17.69 17.36
CA SER A 179 1.62 -18.89 17.15
C SER A 179 0.47 -18.67 16.15
N MET A 180 -0.18 -17.51 16.21
CA MET A 180 -1.31 -17.21 15.33
C MET A 180 -0.91 -16.87 13.90
N LEU A 181 0.22 -16.18 13.72
CA LEU A 181 0.77 -15.87 12.39
C LEU A 181 1.53 -17.05 11.79
N ASN A 182 1.84 -18.06 12.59
CA ASN A 182 2.60 -19.24 12.21
C ASN A 182 3.92 -18.89 11.51
N PHE A 183 4.61 -17.84 11.99
CA PHE A 183 5.92 -17.51 11.45
C PHE A 183 6.97 -18.52 11.95
N SER A 184 7.98 -18.77 11.13
CA SER A 184 9.10 -19.63 11.45
C SER A 184 10.38 -19.02 10.90
N PRO A 185 11.55 -19.35 11.46
CA PRO A 185 12.82 -19.07 10.81
C PRO A 185 12.84 -19.69 9.41
N ILE A 186 13.56 -19.04 8.50
CA ILE A 186 13.84 -19.62 7.18
C ILE A 186 14.57 -20.97 7.37
N PRO A 187 14.16 -22.04 6.67
CA PRO A 187 14.86 -23.33 6.73
C PRO A 187 16.33 -23.20 6.30
N ASP A 188 17.23 -23.91 6.98
CA ASP A 188 18.68 -23.78 6.76
C ASP A 188 19.10 -24.15 5.33
N ASP A 189 18.47 -25.14 4.71
CA ASP A 189 18.74 -25.54 3.34
C ASP A 189 18.40 -24.42 2.34
N ILE A 190 17.29 -23.72 2.57
CA ILE A 190 16.88 -22.54 1.79
C ILE A 190 17.84 -21.38 2.07
N LEU A 191 18.12 -21.08 3.35
CA LEU A 191 18.99 -19.97 3.74
C LEU A 191 20.42 -20.14 3.23
N ASN A 192 20.93 -21.38 3.14
CA ASN A 192 22.27 -21.67 2.64
C ASN A 192 22.39 -21.61 1.11
N HIS A 193 21.29 -21.52 0.38
CA HIS A 193 21.32 -21.35 -1.07
C HIS A 193 22.00 -20.03 -1.49
N VAL A 194 22.71 -20.01 -2.62
CA VAL A 194 23.51 -18.87 -3.09
C VAL A 194 22.71 -17.57 -3.22
N ARG A 195 21.41 -17.67 -3.56
CA ARG A 195 20.50 -16.51 -3.69
C ARG A 195 20.26 -15.78 -2.38
N TYR A 196 20.45 -16.43 -1.23
CA TYR A 196 20.28 -15.84 0.09
C TYR A 196 21.61 -15.35 0.71
N THR A 197 22.67 -15.23 -0.09
CA THR A 197 23.94 -14.64 0.37
C THR A 197 23.77 -13.24 0.99
N PRO A 198 22.96 -12.32 0.42
CA PRO A 198 22.70 -11.03 1.06
C PRO A 198 22.02 -11.17 2.44
N SER A 199 21.04 -12.07 2.57
CA SER A 199 20.36 -12.34 3.83
C SER A 199 21.31 -12.87 4.90
N ARG A 200 22.21 -13.81 4.54
CA ARG A 200 23.22 -14.33 5.49
C ARG A 200 24.22 -13.26 5.94
N ARG A 201 24.63 -12.36 5.04
CA ARG A 201 25.50 -11.21 5.42
C ARG A 201 24.78 -10.27 6.38
N PHE A 202 23.54 -9.91 6.09
CA PHE A 202 22.72 -9.09 6.98
C PHE A 202 22.59 -9.72 8.38
N LEU A 203 22.33 -11.03 8.46
CA LEU A 203 22.25 -11.73 9.74
C LEU A 203 23.58 -11.71 10.50
N ALA A 204 24.71 -11.93 9.82
CA ALA A 204 26.03 -11.86 10.43
C ALA A 204 26.34 -10.46 10.98
N ASP A 205 26.02 -9.41 10.22
CA ASP A 205 26.22 -8.02 10.65
C ASP A 205 25.31 -7.68 11.84
N SER A 206 24.06 -8.17 11.85
CA SER A 206 23.11 -7.93 12.94
C SER A 206 23.45 -8.65 14.24
N ALA A 207 24.20 -9.75 14.19
CA ALA A 207 24.63 -10.48 15.38
C ALA A 207 25.81 -9.81 16.10
N LEU A 208 26.45 -8.82 15.45
CA LEU A 208 27.59 -8.06 15.97
C LEU A 208 27.18 -6.70 16.57
N ALA A 209 25.91 -6.32 16.42
CA ALA A 209 25.34 -5.05 16.87
C ALA A 209 24.54 -5.25 18.17
#